data_AF-A0A9X2FBL1-F1
#
_entry.id   AF-A0A9X2FBL1-F1
#
_cell.length_a   1.000
_cell.length_b   1.000
_cell.length_c   1.000
_cell.angle_alpha   90.00
_cell.angle_beta   90.00
_cell.angle_gamma   90.00
#
_symmetry.space_group_name_H-M   'P 1'
#
loop_
_entity.id
_entity.type
_entity.pdbx_description
1 polymer ?
#
loop_
_entity_poly.entity_id
_entity_poly.type
_entity_poly.pdbx_seq_one_letter_code
_entity_poly.pdbx_strand_id
1 'polypeptide(L)'
;MINLLDLLAVASHHLQALGITSEGYLYEPTPIERIEAFEREFSLTLPQDFVVLYSMESDGCTFHWEAGDVQGGLCLPELDELRLQRQRWCTDQLDCEGYQGITVDDTVYPERFPWVPLIEEGNGDLVCLDAGTGRIAIWCHDEFKFVTLGSSIGTFLENWSKVCFQSPKGLYWPRGVDAHGVDWHSDEFDDCFRIT
;
A
#
# COMPACT_ATOMS: atom_id res chain seq x y z
N MET A 1 -12.63 5.24 -11.52
CA MET A 1 -11.75 6.32 -11.04
C MET A 1 -11.94 6.33 -9.54
N ILE A 2 -10.85 6.13 -8.80
CA ILE A 2 -10.87 6.05 -7.34
C ILE A 2 -11.18 7.45 -6.83
N ASN A 3 -12.13 7.58 -5.90
CA ASN A 3 -12.32 8.81 -5.13
C ASN A 3 -11.95 8.50 -3.68
N LEU A 4 -10.74 8.91 -3.28
CA LEU A 4 -10.20 8.54 -1.97
C LEU A 4 -11.04 9.16 -0.84
N LEU A 5 -11.53 10.39 -1.03
CA LEU A 5 -12.41 11.05 -0.08
C LEU A 5 -13.70 10.26 0.16
N ASP A 6 -14.32 9.76 -0.91
CA ASP A 6 -15.55 8.95 -0.81
C ASP A 6 -15.28 7.63 -0.06
N LEU A 7 -14.16 6.95 -0.33
CA LEU A 7 -13.80 5.71 0.37
C LEU A 7 -13.62 5.94 1.88
N LEU A 8 -12.89 7.00 2.25
CA LEU A 8 -12.67 7.37 3.65
C LEU A 8 -13.98 7.80 4.34
N ALA A 9 -14.84 8.54 3.63
CA ALA A 9 -16.14 8.98 4.17
C ALA A 9 -17.09 7.81 4.42
N VAL A 10 -17.14 6.83 3.50
CA VAL A 10 -17.95 5.62 3.65
C VAL A 10 -17.46 4.79 4.85
N ALA A 11 -16.14 4.59 4.98
CA ALA A 11 -15.57 3.88 6.14
C ALA A 11 -15.85 4.63 7.46
N SER A 12 -15.65 5.95 7.49
CA SER A 12 -15.94 6.78 8.66
C SER A 12 -17.40 6.72 9.08
N HIS A 13 -18.33 6.75 8.11
CA HIS A 13 -19.76 6.67 8.39
C HIS A 13 -20.15 5.32 9.01
N HIS A 14 -19.59 4.22 8.48
CA HIS A 14 -19.81 2.88 9.04
C HIS A 14 -19.28 2.77 10.47
N LEU A 15 -18.04 3.22 10.71
CA LEU A 15 -17.42 3.23 12.05
C LEU A 15 -18.22 4.08 13.04
N GLN A 16 -18.70 5.25 12.61
CA GLN A 16 -19.53 6.11 13.43
C GLN A 16 -20.85 5.42 13.86
N ALA A 17 -21.47 4.65 12.97
CA ALA A 17 -22.67 3.88 13.29
C ALA A 17 -22.42 2.79 14.36
N LEU A 18 -21.17 2.32 14.47
CA LEU A 18 -20.71 1.40 15.51
C LEU A 18 -20.25 2.11 16.80
N GLY A 19 -20.30 3.45 16.84
CA GLY A 19 -19.84 4.25 17.98
C GLY A 19 -18.31 4.41 18.04
N ILE A 20 -17.61 4.21 16.92
CA ILE A 20 -16.16 4.33 16.79
C ILE A 20 -15.82 5.65 16.11
N THR A 21 -14.85 6.36 16.68
CA THR A 21 -14.29 7.57 16.07
C THR A 21 -13.14 7.20 15.14
N SER A 22 -13.12 7.83 13.97
CA SER A 22 -12.01 7.76 13.02
C SER A 22 -11.46 9.16 12.77
N GLU A 23 -10.16 9.24 12.52
CA GLU A 23 -9.47 10.47 12.13
C GLU A 23 -8.80 10.24 10.78
N GLY A 24 -8.81 11.25 9.92
CA GLY A 24 -8.13 11.14 8.63
C GLY A 24 -7.97 12.48 7.94
N TYR A 25 -6.98 12.52 7.05
CA TYR A 25 -6.60 13.71 6.29
C TYR A 25 -6.09 13.31 4.91
N LEU A 26 -6.44 14.14 3.92
CA LEU A 26 -5.92 14.07 2.56
C LEU A 26 -4.95 15.23 2.36
N TYR A 27 -3.75 14.93 1.86
CA TYR A 27 -2.79 15.94 1.46
C TYR A 27 -3.20 16.56 0.12
N GLU A 28 -2.75 17.79 -0.13
CA GLU A 28 -3.00 18.44 -1.42
C GLU A 28 -2.42 17.61 -2.56
N PRO A 29 -3.12 17.45 -3.69
CA PRO A 29 -2.61 16.70 -4.84
C PRO A 29 -1.26 17.23 -5.34
N THR A 30 -0.40 16.31 -5.78
CA THR A 30 0.94 16.64 -6.22
C THR A 30 0.96 17.02 -7.71
N PRO A 31 1.71 18.05 -8.13
CA PRO A 31 1.83 18.38 -9.55
C PRO A 31 2.41 17.22 -10.37
N ILE A 32 1.92 17.02 -11.59
CA ILE A 32 2.36 15.95 -12.50
C ILE A 32 3.88 16.00 -12.73
N GLU A 33 4.46 17.20 -12.78
CA GLU A 33 5.90 17.38 -13.01
C GLU A 33 6.77 16.76 -11.90
N ARG A 34 6.24 16.64 -10.67
CA ARG A 34 6.92 15.95 -9.56
C ARG A 34 6.86 14.44 -9.74
N ILE A 35 5.74 13.90 -10.20
CA ILE A 35 5.59 12.48 -10.53
C ILE A 35 6.53 12.11 -11.68
N GLU A 36 6.59 12.91 -12.74
CA GLU A 36 7.52 12.70 -13.85
C GLU A 36 9.00 12.77 -13.39
N ALA A 37 9.31 13.62 -12.40
CA ALA A 37 10.65 13.68 -11.83
C ALA A 37 10.99 12.40 -11.05
N PHE A 38 10.05 11.86 -10.27
CA PHE A 38 10.18 10.58 -9.59
C PHE A 38 10.41 9.43 -10.59
N GLU A 39 9.59 9.36 -11.64
CA GLU A 39 9.72 8.35 -12.71
C GLU A 39 11.11 8.39 -13.38
N ARG A 40 11.60 9.60 -13.70
CA ARG A 40 12.95 9.80 -14.26
C ARG A 40 14.07 9.41 -13.30
N GLU A 41 13.94 9.75 -12.02
CA GLU A 41 14.95 9.45 -10.99
C GLU A 41 15.17 7.94 -10.86
N PHE A 42 14.09 7.15 -10.85
CA PHE A 42 14.16 5.70 -10.66
C PHE A 42 14.05 4.90 -11.96
N SER A 43 14.03 5.56 -13.13
CA SER A 43 13.89 4.93 -14.44
C SER A 43 12.71 3.94 -14.51
N LEU A 44 11.55 4.38 -14.01
CA LEU A 44 10.31 3.59 -13.98
C LEU A 44 9.15 4.34 -14.65
N THR A 45 8.06 3.64 -14.92
CA THR A 45 6.79 4.24 -15.37
C THR A 45 5.70 3.83 -14.39
N LEU A 46 5.10 4.80 -13.72
CA LEU A 46 4.04 4.56 -12.75
C LEU A 46 2.72 4.22 -13.48
N PRO A 47 1.92 3.30 -12.93
CA PRO A 47 0.60 2.99 -13.46
C PRO A 47 -0.32 4.21 -13.46
N GLN A 48 -1.16 4.34 -14.49
CA GLN A 48 -1.99 5.52 -14.69
C GLN A 48 -2.96 5.80 -13.52
N ASP A 49 -3.47 4.77 -12.86
CA ASP A 49 -4.36 4.91 -11.71
C ASP A 49 -3.62 5.42 -10.46
N PHE A 50 -2.35 5.05 -10.29
CA PHE A 50 -1.46 5.62 -9.28
C PHE A 50 -1.16 7.10 -9.57
N VAL A 51 -0.86 7.43 -10.84
CA VAL A 51 -0.63 8.83 -11.25
C VAL A 51 -1.86 9.68 -10.95
N VAL A 52 -3.07 9.21 -11.33
CA VAL A 52 -4.33 9.92 -11.04
C VAL A 52 -4.56 10.09 -9.54
N LEU A 53 -4.31 9.04 -8.75
CA LEU A 53 -4.45 9.10 -7.29
C LEU A 53 -3.58 10.24 -6.71
N TYR A 54 -2.30 10.30 -7.07
CA TYR A 54 -1.39 11.31 -6.52
C TYR A 54 -1.59 12.71 -7.12
N SER A 55 -1.95 12.82 -8.40
CA SER A 55 -2.04 14.11 -9.08
C SER A 55 -3.40 14.78 -9.02
N MET A 56 -4.46 14.03 -8.74
CA MET A 56 -5.83 14.55 -8.73
C MET A 56 -6.53 14.39 -7.38
N GLU A 57 -6.25 13.30 -6.65
CA GLU A 57 -6.95 13.01 -5.39
C GLU A 57 -6.16 13.50 -4.18
N SER A 58 -4.92 13.05 -4.00
CA SER A 58 -4.12 13.39 -2.82
C SER A 58 -2.65 12.96 -2.92
N ASP A 59 -1.71 13.80 -2.49
CA ASP A 59 -0.29 13.43 -2.32
C ASP A 59 -0.09 12.57 -1.05
N GLY A 60 -0.73 11.40 -1.00
CA GLY A 60 -0.80 10.56 0.20
C GLY A 60 -1.99 10.87 1.10
N CYS A 61 -2.20 10.09 2.16
CA CYS A 61 -3.29 10.28 3.11
C CYS A 61 -3.02 9.59 4.44
N THR A 62 -3.71 10.04 5.47
CA THR A 62 -3.81 9.31 6.73
C THR A 62 -5.28 9.02 7.04
N PHE A 63 -5.53 7.85 7.59
CA PHE A 63 -6.80 7.43 8.14
C PHE A 63 -6.52 6.41 9.23
N HIS A 64 -7.15 6.57 10.39
CA HIS A 64 -6.93 5.71 11.55
C HIS A 64 -8.19 5.59 12.40
N TRP A 65 -8.39 4.42 12.99
CA TRP A 65 -9.39 4.17 14.02
C TRP A 65 -9.00 2.97 14.87
N GLU A 66 -9.57 2.92 16.08
CA GLU A 66 -9.34 1.85 17.05
C GLU A 66 -10.66 1.45 17.73
N ALA A 67 -10.81 0.15 17.99
CA ALA A 67 -11.95 -0.42 18.70
C ALA A 67 -11.49 -1.61 19.56
N GLY A 68 -11.07 -1.32 20.80
CA GLY A 68 -10.52 -2.33 21.70
C GLY A 68 -9.16 -2.81 21.21
N ASP A 69 -9.03 -4.11 20.92
CA ASP A 69 -7.79 -4.72 20.40
C ASP A 69 -7.71 -4.71 18.86
N VAL A 70 -8.75 -4.20 18.18
CA VAL A 70 -8.81 -4.11 16.72
C VAL A 70 -8.54 -2.68 16.29
N GLN A 71 -7.72 -2.52 15.26
CA GLN A 71 -7.42 -1.24 14.64
C GLN A 71 -7.48 -1.38 13.13
N GLY A 72 -7.72 -0.26 12.45
CA GLY A 72 -7.61 -0.17 11.01
C GLY A 72 -7.11 1.21 10.61
N GLY A 73 -6.47 1.27 9.47
CA GLY A 73 -5.90 2.52 9.00
C GLY A 73 -5.35 2.41 7.60
N LEU A 74 -5.30 3.56 6.94
CA LEU A 74 -4.66 3.75 5.66
C LEU A 74 -3.65 4.87 5.82
N CYS A 75 -2.38 4.57 5.61
CA CYS A 75 -1.32 5.56 5.58
C CYS A 75 -0.62 5.45 4.23
N LEU A 76 -1.04 6.28 3.27
CA LEU A 76 -0.31 6.45 2.02
C LEU A 76 0.67 7.61 2.20
N PRO A 77 1.98 7.38 2.04
CA PRO A 77 2.98 8.44 2.19
C PRO A 77 2.91 9.46 1.06
N GLU A 78 3.34 10.70 1.34
CA GLU A 78 3.60 11.72 0.32
C GLU A 78 4.67 11.23 -0.67
N LEU A 79 4.67 11.77 -1.90
CA LEU A 79 5.60 11.38 -2.96
C LEU A 79 7.08 11.53 -2.55
N ASP A 80 7.41 12.53 -1.74
CA ASP A 80 8.78 12.71 -1.22
C ASP A 80 9.20 11.60 -0.24
N GLU A 81 8.26 11.10 0.57
CA GLU A 81 8.51 9.98 1.47
C GLU A 81 8.59 8.67 0.68
N LEU A 82 7.75 8.47 -0.35
CA LEU A 82 7.91 7.35 -1.30
C LEU A 82 9.28 7.36 -1.95
N ARG A 83 9.79 8.54 -2.34
CA ARG A 83 11.13 8.70 -2.92
C ARG A 83 12.20 8.25 -1.92
N LEU A 84 12.09 8.66 -0.66
CA LEU A 84 13.02 8.25 0.40
C LEU A 84 12.94 6.74 0.69
N GLN A 85 11.73 6.18 0.79
CA GLN A 85 11.51 4.75 0.99
C GLN A 85 12.09 3.93 -0.17
N ARG A 86 11.88 4.36 -1.42
CA ARG A 86 12.44 3.72 -2.61
C ARG A 86 13.96 3.76 -2.62
N GLN A 87 14.57 4.89 -2.22
CA GLN A 87 16.02 5.02 -2.08
C GLN A 87 16.56 4.05 -1.04
N ARG A 88 15.99 4.04 0.19
CA ARG A 88 16.36 3.09 1.25
C ARG A 88 16.19 1.65 0.82
N TRP A 89 15.10 1.33 0.12
CA TRP A 89 14.87 -0.02 -0.38
C TRP A 89 15.95 -0.44 -1.38
N CYS A 90 16.35 0.46 -2.28
CA CYS A 90 17.45 0.24 -3.21
C CYS A 90 18.83 0.10 -2.52
N THR A 91 19.10 0.88 -1.48
CA THR A 91 20.42 0.91 -0.81
C THR A 91 20.54 -0.11 0.33
N ASP A 92 19.49 -0.35 1.08
CA ASP A 92 19.57 -1.10 2.34
C ASP A 92 19.12 -2.55 2.14
N GLN A 93 18.10 -2.77 1.30
CA GLN A 93 17.54 -4.11 1.10
C GLN A 93 18.06 -4.80 -0.16
N LEU A 94 18.29 -4.04 -1.23
CA LEU A 94 18.94 -4.59 -2.42
C LEU A 94 20.46 -4.65 -2.24
N ASP A 95 21.14 -3.58 -1.79
CA ASP A 95 22.62 -3.58 -1.68
C ASP A 95 23.20 -4.43 -0.52
N CYS A 96 22.38 -5.07 0.31
CA CYS A 96 22.89 -6.02 1.31
C CYS A 96 23.40 -7.28 0.61
N GLU A 97 24.72 -7.37 0.40
CA GLU A 97 25.47 -8.55 -0.08
C GLU A 97 25.21 -9.87 0.71
N GLY A 98 24.37 -9.82 1.76
CA GLY A 98 24.04 -10.94 2.64
C GLY A 98 22.56 -11.23 2.82
N TYR A 99 21.62 -10.50 2.19
CA TYR A 99 20.20 -10.85 2.21
C TYR A 99 19.95 -11.88 1.08
N GLN A 100 20.01 -13.15 1.46
CA GLN A 100 20.54 -14.27 0.68
C GLN A 100 19.69 -14.69 -0.54
N GLY A 101 20.23 -14.47 -1.74
CA GLY A 101 19.78 -15.13 -2.99
C GLY A 101 19.81 -14.23 -4.22
N ILE A 102 19.86 -12.92 -4.02
CA ILE A 102 20.04 -11.91 -5.05
C ILE A 102 21.52 -11.52 -5.00
N THR A 103 22.27 -11.78 -6.07
CA THR A 103 23.71 -11.46 -6.08
C THR A 103 23.90 -9.95 -6.22
N VAL A 104 25.01 -9.39 -5.75
CA VAL A 104 25.34 -7.95 -5.89
C VAL A 104 25.35 -7.49 -7.37
N ASP A 105 25.47 -8.42 -8.32
CA ASP A 105 25.28 -8.15 -9.75
C ASP A 105 23.81 -7.89 -10.14
N ASP A 106 22.84 -8.21 -9.29
CA ASP A 106 21.40 -7.95 -9.45
C ASP A 106 20.96 -6.62 -8.81
N THR A 107 21.77 -6.04 -7.92
CA THR A 107 21.44 -4.86 -7.10
C THR A 107 21.84 -3.56 -7.78
N VAL A 108 22.58 -3.65 -8.89
CA VAL A 108 22.98 -2.53 -9.77
C VAL A 108 21.92 -2.19 -10.83
N TYR A 109 20.79 -2.88 -10.86
CA TYR A 109 19.71 -2.63 -11.82
C TYR A 109 18.39 -2.26 -11.14
N PRO A 110 18.14 -0.98 -10.81
CA PRO A 110 16.79 -0.50 -10.45
C PRO A 110 15.74 -0.90 -11.52
N GLU A 111 16.18 -1.10 -12.77
CA GLU A 111 15.40 -1.63 -13.89
C GLU A 111 14.90 -3.08 -13.70
N ARG A 112 15.50 -3.87 -12.79
CA ARG A 112 15.06 -5.25 -12.49
C ARG A 112 13.98 -5.33 -11.41
N PHE A 113 13.78 -4.24 -10.67
CA PHE A 113 12.85 -4.20 -9.53
C PHE A 113 11.95 -2.97 -9.62
N PRO A 114 10.82 -3.06 -10.36
CA PRO A 114 9.89 -1.95 -10.56
C PRO A 114 9.05 -1.63 -9.30
N TRP A 115 9.46 -2.12 -8.13
CA TRP A 115 8.66 -2.05 -6.91
C TRP A 115 8.85 -0.71 -6.22
N VAL A 116 7.73 -0.10 -5.81
CA VAL A 116 7.70 1.13 -5.01
C VAL A 116 7.04 0.78 -3.68
N PRO A 117 7.79 0.75 -2.56
CA PRO A 117 7.20 0.59 -1.23
C PRO A 117 6.20 1.70 -0.94
N LEU A 118 5.01 1.33 -0.49
CA LEU A 118 3.91 2.24 -0.14
C LEU A 118 3.66 2.27 1.36
N ILE A 119 3.64 1.09 2.01
CA ILE A 119 3.28 0.96 3.43
C ILE A 119 4.26 0.02 4.09
N GLU A 120 4.81 0.43 5.24
CA GLU A 120 5.62 -0.41 6.12
C GLU A 120 4.73 -0.93 7.27
N GLU A 121 4.53 -2.25 7.34
CA GLU A 121 3.60 -2.89 8.29
C GLU A 121 4.19 -3.00 9.72
N GLY A 122 5.37 -2.40 9.97
CA GLY A 122 6.05 -2.37 11.27
C GLY A 122 6.68 -3.70 11.72
N ASN A 123 6.39 -4.80 11.02
CA ASN A 123 7.03 -6.09 11.18
C ASN A 123 8.18 -6.34 10.18
N GLY A 124 8.51 -5.36 9.34
CA GLY A 124 9.50 -5.47 8.26
C GLY A 124 8.92 -5.81 6.89
N ASP A 125 7.64 -6.19 6.81
CA ASP A 125 6.94 -6.38 5.54
C ASP A 125 6.56 -5.04 4.91
N LEU A 126 6.51 -5.04 3.56
CA LEU A 126 6.21 -3.83 2.78
C LEU A 126 5.06 -4.10 1.81
N VAL A 127 4.01 -3.29 1.86
CA VAL A 127 3.04 -3.21 0.77
C VAL A 127 3.65 -2.38 -0.33
N CYS A 128 3.76 -2.95 -1.54
CA CYS A 128 4.46 -2.38 -2.67
C CYS A 128 3.54 -2.26 -3.88
N LEU A 129 3.73 -1.19 -4.64
CA LEU A 129 3.27 -1.07 -6.02
C LEU A 129 4.28 -1.73 -6.96
N ASP A 130 3.84 -2.60 -7.84
CA ASP A 130 4.62 -3.06 -8.99
C ASP A 130 4.44 -2.07 -10.15
N ALA A 131 5.41 -1.19 -10.40
CA ALA A 131 5.31 -0.25 -11.51
C ALA A 131 5.31 -0.94 -12.89
N GLY A 132 5.80 -2.19 -12.98
CA GLY A 132 5.86 -2.95 -14.22
C GLY A 132 4.53 -3.60 -14.59
N THR A 133 3.70 -3.95 -13.61
CA THR A 133 2.40 -4.63 -13.83
C THR A 133 1.18 -3.87 -13.33
N GLY A 134 1.38 -2.87 -12.47
CA GLY A 134 0.34 -2.09 -11.81
C GLY A 134 -0.24 -2.71 -10.55
N ARG A 135 0.08 -3.96 -10.23
CA ARG A 135 -0.48 -4.66 -9.07
C ARG A 135 0.05 -4.09 -7.74
N ILE A 136 -0.72 -4.31 -6.69
CA ILE A 136 -0.28 -4.16 -5.31
C ILE A 136 0.11 -5.53 -4.78
N ALA A 137 1.25 -5.63 -4.12
CA ALA A 137 1.73 -6.87 -3.51
C ALA A 137 2.36 -6.58 -2.15
N ILE A 138 2.29 -7.54 -1.23
CA ILE A 138 3.11 -7.53 -0.02
C ILE A 138 4.44 -8.23 -0.34
N TRP A 139 5.55 -7.58 0.00
CA TRP A 139 6.85 -8.20 0.13
C TRP A 139 6.99 -8.72 1.55
N CYS A 140 7.02 -10.05 1.71
CA CYS A 140 7.21 -10.70 2.99
C CYS A 140 8.71 -10.86 3.25
N HIS A 141 9.25 -10.13 4.22
CA HIS A 141 10.70 -10.08 4.45
C HIS A 141 11.25 -11.42 4.96
N ASP A 142 10.48 -12.17 5.76
CA ASP A 142 10.86 -13.48 6.30
C ASP A 142 10.91 -14.58 5.22
N GLU A 143 10.03 -14.50 4.23
CA GLU A 143 9.83 -15.55 3.23
C GLU A 143 10.37 -15.21 1.84
N PHE A 144 10.84 -13.97 1.65
CA PHE A 144 11.39 -13.48 0.38
C PHE A 144 10.43 -13.68 -0.80
N LYS A 145 9.13 -13.57 -0.54
CA LYS A 145 8.07 -13.77 -1.54
C LYS A 145 7.23 -12.53 -1.70
N PHE A 146 6.71 -12.35 -2.91
CA PHE A 146 5.67 -11.38 -3.21
C PHE A 146 4.32 -12.09 -3.27
N VAL A 147 3.36 -11.56 -2.52
CA VAL A 147 1.98 -12.04 -2.53
C VAL A 147 1.10 -10.91 -3.04
N THR A 148 0.32 -11.16 -4.09
CA THR A 148 -0.50 -10.12 -4.72
C THR A 148 -1.68 -9.78 -3.82
N LEU A 149 -1.85 -8.50 -3.49
CA LEU A 149 -2.96 -8.00 -2.68
C LEU A 149 -4.10 -7.45 -3.53
N GLY A 150 -3.78 -6.88 -4.70
CA GLY A 150 -4.76 -6.35 -5.63
C GLY A 150 -4.18 -6.17 -7.03
N SER A 151 -5.04 -6.19 -8.05
CA SER A 151 -4.63 -6.03 -9.45
C SER A 151 -4.20 -4.60 -9.80
N SER A 152 -4.60 -3.62 -8.99
CA SER A 152 -4.24 -2.21 -9.14
C SER A 152 -4.37 -1.48 -7.79
N ILE A 153 -3.80 -0.28 -7.65
CA ILE A 153 -3.95 0.51 -6.41
C ILE A 153 -5.42 0.79 -6.12
N GLY A 154 -6.21 1.08 -7.16
CA GLY A 154 -7.64 1.32 -7.00
C GLY A 154 -8.41 0.12 -6.52
N THR A 155 -8.24 -1.02 -7.17
CA THR A 155 -8.91 -2.25 -6.74
C THR A 155 -8.49 -2.65 -5.32
N PHE A 156 -7.23 -2.42 -4.94
CA PHE A 156 -6.77 -2.67 -3.58
C PHE A 156 -7.49 -1.76 -2.57
N LEU A 157 -7.44 -0.44 -2.76
CA LEU A 157 -8.07 0.53 -1.85
C LEU A 157 -9.59 0.37 -1.75
N GLU A 158 -10.27 0.18 -2.89
CA GLU A 158 -11.73 -0.02 -2.93
C GLU A 158 -12.19 -1.28 -2.19
N ASN A 159 -11.37 -2.34 -2.18
CA ASN A 159 -11.72 -3.55 -1.44
C ASN A 159 -11.30 -3.46 0.03
N TRP A 160 -10.13 -2.89 0.31
CA TRP A 160 -9.67 -2.70 1.69
C TRP A 160 -10.60 -1.77 2.48
N SER A 161 -11.18 -0.75 1.82
CA SER A 161 -12.16 0.14 2.46
C SER A 161 -13.43 -0.59 2.89
N LYS A 162 -13.79 -1.71 2.26
CA LYS A 162 -14.98 -2.52 2.64
C LYS A 162 -14.81 -3.23 3.97
N VAL A 163 -13.58 -3.34 4.48
CA VAL A 163 -13.30 -3.82 5.83
C VAL A 163 -12.75 -2.68 6.69
N CYS A 164 -13.12 -1.43 6.39
CA CYS A 164 -12.67 -0.22 7.06
C CYS A 164 -11.14 -0.11 7.16
N PHE A 165 -10.40 -0.59 6.17
CA PHE A 165 -8.92 -0.59 6.19
C PHE A 165 -8.32 -1.38 7.37
N GLN A 166 -8.98 -2.44 7.84
CA GLN A 166 -8.40 -3.37 8.80
C GLN A 166 -7.18 -4.08 8.22
N SER A 167 -6.09 -4.13 8.98
CA SER A 167 -5.04 -5.11 8.70
C SER A 167 -5.53 -6.53 9.04
N PRO A 168 -5.04 -7.57 8.36
CA PRO A 168 -5.35 -8.96 8.73
C PRO A 168 -4.84 -9.28 10.14
N LYS A 169 -5.48 -10.24 10.82
CA LYS A 169 -5.13 -10.63 12.18
C LYS A 169 -3.64 -11.01 12.31
N GLY A 170 -2.95 -10.30 13.20
CA GLY A 170 -1.52 -10.49 13.45
C GLY A 170 -0.61 -9.94 12.36
N LEU A 171 -1.11 -9.03 11.50
CA LEU A 171 -0.35 -8.31 10.47
C LEU A 171 0.30 -9.23 9.41
N TYR A 172 -0.26 -10.43 9.20
CA TYR A 172 0.29 -11.40 8.25
C TYR A 172 -0.65 -11.59 7.05
N TRP A 173 -0.49 -10.71 6.07
CA TRP A 173 -1.23 -10.70 4.80
C TRP A 173 -1.37 -12.05 4.09
N PRO A 174 -0.36 -12.93 4.03
CA PRO A 174 -0.49 -14.18 3.31
C PRO A 174 -1.56 -15.15 3.85
N ARG A 175 -2.06 -14.98 5.09
CA ARG A 175 -3.19 -15.79 5.60
C ARG A 175 -4.51 -15.47 4.91
N GLY A 176 -4.71 -14.20 4.57
CA GLY A 176 -5.92 -13.71 3.92
C GLY A 176 -5.83 -13.72 2.40
N VAL A 177 -4.80 -14.34 1.79
CA VAL A 177 -4.59 -14.31 0.33
C VAL A 177 -4.69 -15.69 -0.29
N ASP A 178 -5.40 -15.78 -1.41
CA ASP A 178 -5.50 -16.97 -2.25
C ASP A 178 -4.90 -16.76 -3.66
N ALA A 179 -5.23 -17.64 -4.62
CA ALA A 179 -4.75 -17.54 -6.00
C ALA A 179 -5.28 -16.30 -6.76
N HIS A 180 -6.24 -15.57 -6.21
CA HIS A 180 -6.94 -14.44 -6.80
C HIS A 180 -6.66 -13.10 -6.09
N GLY A 181 -5.95 -13.12 -4.96
CA GLY A 181 -5.61 -11.93 -4.18
C GLY A 181 -6.12 -12.05 -2.74
N VAL A 182 -6.32 -10.92 -2.06
CA VAL A 182 -6.89 -10.94 -0.71
C VAL A 182 -8.34 -11.43 -0.75
N ASP A 183 -8.63 -12.50 -0.03
CA ASP A 183 -10.00 -12.86 0.36
C ASP A 183 -10.46 -11.92 1.47
N TRP A 184 -11.01 -10.79 1.04
CA TRP A 184 -11.58 -9.80 1.95
C TRP A 184 -12.74 -10.38 2.77
N HIS A 185 -13.33 -11.53 2.41
CA HIS A 185 -14.40 -12.23 3.12
C HIS A 185 -13.93 -13.26 4.15
N SER A 186 -12.62 -13.47 4.28
CA SER A 186 -12.04 -14.38 5.27
C SER A 186 -12.24 -13.91 6.71
N ASP A 187 -12.03 -14.84 7.65
CA ASP A 187 -12.08 -14.60 9.09
C ASP A 187 -10.83 -13.85 9.63
N GLU A 188 -9.89 -13.52 8.76
CA GLU A 188 -8.74 -12.65 9.04
C GLU A 188 -9.16 -11.18 9.26
N PHE A 189 -10.38 -10.80 8.84
CA PHE A 189 -10.95 -9.47 9.05
C PHE A 189 -12.23 -9.58 9.89
N ASP A 190 -12.41 -8.70 10.88
CA ASP A 190 -13.59 -8.79 11.75
C ASP A 190 -14.85 -8.27 11.05
N ASP A 191 -15.89 -9.11 11.05
CA ASP A 191 -17.12 -8.89 10.30
C ASP A 191 -17.92 -7.66 10.73
N CYS A 192 -17.76 -7.20 11.98
CA CYS A 192 -18.48 -6.01 12.45
C CYS A 192 -18.06 -4.73 11.71
N PHE A 193 -16.84 -4.67 11.17
CA PHE A 193 -16.36 -3.51 10.41
C PHE A 193 -16.50 -3.70 8.90
N ARG A 194 -17.21 -4.74 8.47
CA ARG A 194 -17.47 -4.99 7.06
C ARG A 194 -18.63 -4.12 6.56
N ILE A 195 -18.40 -3.41 5.48
CA ILE A 195 -19.37 -2.56 4.80
C ILE A 195 -20.08 -3.40 3.73
N THR A 196 -21.41 -3.47 3.82
CA THR A 196 -22.29 -4.20 2.88
C THR A 196 -22.84 -3.33 1.77
#